data_AF-A0A7K2DGQ3-F1
#
_entry.id   AF-A0A7K2DGQ3-F1
#
_cell.length_a   1.000
_cell.length_b   1.000
_cell.length_c   1.000
_cell.angle_alpha   90.00
_cell.angle_beta   90.00
_cell.angle_gamma   90.00
#
_symmetry.space_group_name_H-M   'P 1'
#
loop_
_entity.id
_entity.type
_entity.pdbx_description
1 polymer ?
#
loop_
_entity_poly.entity_id
_entity_poly.type
_entity_poly.pdbx_seq_one_letter_code
_entity_poly.pdbx_strand_id
1 'polypeptide(L)'
;MNGYTPASSLGWLDLDTAASERVSTLLRSLEEPSTLDVLGLGSIRDAFSDMLTPGTSTVQTRLRYFIFLPWIFKRLEDQHVSAADFASRLRDAEAQLIDCLRHLGRGQGVIGRVAGRDLRRMPSDIYWGSMEAWGIRRLDLSLSEYAQQAAAIGRRQPERDDDGTATEEGVPIWTAIPAPPEKFLSDEITFDLEAEEAQVLTDGIRRHHPETLVAVLSDMPGLALDVDFPWELRVDGPPARLAEVLHHARCFSELTLGPRLVYNVLAARAARSQLGWDTKELEDDQLEKLNDWSQLVGNRHDKLLAWVDNAPEFWQLLADHRIARGTLRFWDQMARRAVNDPIGFAENGDVHRLIRERERRLKSKRARLSHRAALEDWNQGLVGGQLDYRWSITRSYLQDLAAAGSGN
;
A
#
# COMPACT_ATOMS: atom_id res chain seq x y z
N MET A 1 -9.23 58.47 -18.72
CA MET A 1 -8.80 57.59 -17.61
C MET A 1 -9.64 56.33 -17.70
N ASN A 2 -9.12 55.29 -18.35
CA ASN A 2 -9.84 54.02 -18.50
C ASN A 2 -9.57 53.17 -17.26
N GLY A 3 -10.62 52.91 -16.47
CA GLY A 3 -10.58 52.04 -15.31
C GLY A 3 -10.41 50.58 -15.72
N TYR A 4 -9.28 49.99 -15.35
CA TYR A 4 -9.02 48.56 -15.45
C TYR A 4 -9.51 47.89 -14.16
N THR A 5 -10.55 47.09 -14.25
CA THR A 5 -11.04 46.25 -13.15
C THR A 5 -10.47 44.84 -13.37
N PRO A 6 -9.57 44.32 -12.51
CA PRO A 6 -9.11 42.95 -12.66
C PRO A 6 -10.23 42.01 -12.20
N ALA A 7 -10.77 41.23 -13.13
CA ALA A 7 -11.58 40.07 -12.81
C ALA A 7 -10.65 38.96 -12.30
N SER A 8 -10.56 38.79 -10.99
CA SER A 8 -9.94 37.62 -10.39
C SER A 8 -10.89 36.43 -10.53
N SER A 9 -10.61 35.55 -11.48
CA SER A 9 -11.19 34.22 -11.53
C SER A 9 -10.57 33.38 -10.42
N LEU A 10 -11.35 33.09 -9.39
CA LEU A 10 -11.06 32.02 -8.43
C LEU A 10 -11.22 30.69 -9.18
N GLY A 11 -10.14 30.23 -9.80
CA GLY A 11 -10.01 28.85 -10.25
C GLY A 11 -9.91 27.97 -9.02
N TRP A 12 -11.01 27.28 -8.71
CA TRP A 12 -11.02 26.23 -7.70
C TRP A 12 -9.96 25.21 -8.10
N LEU A 13 -8.90 25.11 -7.30
CA LEU A 13 -7.86 24.11 -7.44
C LEU A 13 -8.51 22.79 -7.03
N ASP A 14 -8.98 22.05 -8.02
CA ASP A 14 -9.44 20.68 -7.90
C ASP A 14 -8.25 19.84 -7.42
N LEU A 15 -8.16 19.68 -6.10
CA LEU A 15 -7.20 18.77 -5.48
C LEU A 15 -7.73 17.36 -5.72
N ASP A 16 -7.37 16.84 -6.89
CA ASP A 16 -7.50 15.44 -7.30
C ASP A 16 -7.41 14.53 -6.06
N THR A 17 -8.50 13.81 -5.75
CA THR A 17 -8.66 12.96 -4.56
C THR A 17 -7.48 11.99 -4.43
N ALA A 18 -6.99 11.50 -5.57
CA ALA A 18 -5.80 10.66 -5.67
C ALA A 18 -4.51 11.37 -5.22
N ALA A 19 -4.41 12.69 -5.35
CA ALA A 19 -3.26 13.47 -4.87
C ALA A 19 -3.27 13.59 -3.34
N SER A 20 -4.44 13.78 -2.72
CA SER A 20 -4.58 13.79 -1.25
C SER A 20 -4.22 12.42 -0.65
N GLU A 21 -4.68 11.34 -1.28
CA GLU A 21 -4.34 9.97 -0.90
C GLU A 21 -2.85 9.66 -1.06
N ARG A 22 -2.23 10.10 -2.18
CA ARG A 22 -0.78 10.01 -2.39
C ARG A 22 0.00 10.77 -1.32
N VAL A 23 -0.44 11.97 -0.95
CA VAL A 23 0.20 12.76 0.12
C VAL A 23 0.08 12.07 1.47
N SER A 24 -1.08 11.49 1.80
CA SER A 24 -1.28 10.74 3.05
C SER A 24 -0.43 9.45 3.12
N THR A 25 -0.29 8.76 1.98
CA THR A 25 0.55 7.56 1.84
C THR A 25 2.03 7.91 1.98
N LEU A 26 2.47 9.04 1.39
CA LEU A 26 3.82 9.57 1.55
C LEU A 26 4.12 9.95 3.00
N LEU A 27 3.20 10.63 3.69
CA LEU A 27 3.35 10.98 5.10
C LEU A 27 3.49 9.74 5.99
N ARG A 28 2.79 8.64 5.67
CA ARG A 28 2.86 7.37 6.41
C ARG A 28 4.15 6.58 6.18
N SER A 29 4.74 6.63 4.98
CA SER A 29 6.07 6.04 4.76
C SER A 29 7.12 6.59 5.75
N LEU A 30 6.83 7.74 6.38
CA LEU A 30 7.66 8.35 7.41
C LEU A 30 7.42 7.82 8.84
N GLU A 31 6.30 7.13 9.11
CA GLU A 31 5.90 6.67 10.45
C GLU A 31 6.23 5.18 10.73
N GLU A 32 6.33 4.32 9.70
CA GLU A 32 6.77 2.93 9.85
C GLU A 32 8.31 2.83 9.80
N PRO A 33 8.98 2.23 10.82
CA PRO A 33 10.44 2.15 10.88
C PRO A 33 11.07 1.44 9.66
N SER A 34 10.39 0.46 9.08
CA SER A 34 10.84 -0.34 7.92
C SER A 34 10.48 0.25 6.55
N THR A 35 9.66 1.31 6.51
CA THR A 35 9.07 1.88 5.28
C THR A 35 9.60 3.29 4.97
N LEU A 36 10.57 3.77 5.77
CA LEU A 36 11.27 5.02 5.54
C LEU A 36 11.98 5.00 4.19
N ASP A 37 11.44 5.73 3.23
CA ASP A 37 12.06 5.90 1.92
C ASP A 37 13.27 6.84 2.00
N VAL A 38 14.35 6.32 2.57
CA VAL A 38 15.57 7.08 2.81
C VAL A 38 16.29 7.43 1.52
N LEU A 39 16.18 6.57 0.51
CA LEU A 39 16.85 6.72 -0.78
C LEU A 39 15.93 7.25 -1.89
N GLY A 40 14.66 7.52 -1.60
CA GLY A 40 13.72 8.10 -2.55
C GLY A 40 13.29 7.13 -3.66
N LEU A 41 13.19 5.84 -3.36
CA LEU A 41 12.80 4.75 -4.26
C LEU A 41 11.36 4.27 -4.05
N GLY A 42 10.62 4.88 -3.10
CA GLY A 42 9.26 4.52 -2.72
C GLY A 42 8.28 4.67 -3.87
N SER A 43 8.44 5.68 -4.74
CA SER A 43 7.57 5.85 -5.91
C SER A 43 7.64 4.68 -6.89
N ILE A 44 8.81 4.05 -7.06
CA ILE A 44 8.96 2.86 -7.92
C ILE A 44 8.35 1.65 -7.23
N ARG A 45 8.57 1.49 -5.91
CA ARG A 45 7.89 0.45 -5.12
C ARG A 45 6.38 0.55 -5.24
N ASP A 46 5.83 1.75 -5.08
CA ASP A 46 4.39 1.96 -5.09
C ASP A 46 3.81 1.67 -6.48
N ALA A 47 4.50 2.08 -7.57
CA ALA A 47 4.13 1.72 -8.92
C ALA A 47 3.98 0.19 -9.13
N PHE A 48 4.96 -0.59 -8.66
CA PHE A 48 4.86 -2.05 -8.71
C PHE A 48 3.76 -2.62 -7.81
N SER A 49 3.57 -2.06 -6.62
CA SER A 49 2.51 -2.50 -5.71
C SER A 49 1.13 -2.29 -6.34
N ASP A 50 0.95 -1.17 -7.06
CA ASP A 50 -0.30 -0.84 -7.72
C ASP A 50 -0.51 -1.65 -9.02
N MET A 51 0.56 -2.01 -9.73
CA MET A 51 0.48 -2.91 -10.90
C MET A 51 0.19 -4.37 -10.52
N LEU A 52 0.75 -4.86 -9.40
CA LEU A 52 0.58 -6.24 -8.96
C LEU A 52 -0.72 -6.44 -8.16
N THR A 53 -0.97 -5.54 -7.21
CA THR A 53 -1.98 -5.72 -6.17
C THR A 53 -2.76 -4.42 -5.95
N PRO A 54 -3.44 -3.90 -6.99
CA PRO A 54 -4.21 -2.66 -6.87
C PRO A 54 -5.28 -2.77 -5.79
N GLY A 55 -5.58 -1.65 -5.15
CA GLY A 55 -6.53 -1.60 -4.03
C GLY A 55 -5.98 -2.14 -2.71
N THR A 56 -4.69 -2.45 -2.59
CA THR A 56 -4.08 -2.86 -1.31
C THR A 56 -3.20 -1.76 -0.69
N SER A 57 -3.10 -1.76 0.65
CA SER A 57 -2.34 -0.77 1.43
C SER A 57 -1.68 -1.42 2.65
N THR A 58 -0.49 -0.94 3.04
CA THR A 58 0.31 -1.54 4.13
C THR A 58 -0.34 -1.48 5.51
N VAL A 59 -1.31 -0.59 5.75
CA VAL A 59 -2.03 -0.50 7.03
C VAL A 59 -3.31 -1.31 7.08
N GLN A 60 -3.68 -1.92 5.97
CA GLN A 60 -4.76 -2.88 5.99
C GLN A 60 -4.30 -4.17 6.68
N THR A 61 -5.26 -4.98 7.10
CA THR A 61 -4.99 -6.14 7.96
C THR A 61 -5.74 -7.39 7.51
N ARG A 62 -7.07 -7.32 7.43
CA ARG A 62 -7.97 -8.46 7.19
C ARG A 62 -8.96 -8.15 6.09
N LEU A 63 -9.29 -9.17 5.29
CA LEU A 63 -10.09 -8.99 4.09
C LEU A 63 -11.57 -8.69 4.41
N ARG A 64 -12.13 -9.25 5.49
CA ARG A 64 -13.55 -9.06 5.86
C ARG A 64 -13.93 -7.61 6.24
N TYR A 65 -12.96 -6.71 6.44
CA TYR A 65 -13.24 -5.27 6.54
C TYR A 65 -13.93 -4.69 5.29
N PHE A 66 -13.65 -5.25 4.11
CA PHE A 66 -14.33 -4.89 2.87
C PHE A 66 -15.82 -5.25 2.85
N ILE A 67 -16.29 -6.05 3.82
CA ILE A 67 -17.69 -6.44 4.00
C ILE A 67 -18.31 -5.68 5.18
N PHE A 68 -17.62 -5.63 6.33
CA PHE A 68 -18.10 -4.92 7.52
C PHE A 68 -18.40 -3.44 7.27
N LEU A 69 -17.53 -2.77 6.51
CA LEU A 69 -17.67 -1.34 6.27
C LEU A 69 -18.91 -1.03 5.44
N PRO A 70 -19.13 -1.64 4.26
CA PRO A 70 -20.39 -1.47 3.54
C PRO A 70 -21.65 -1.78 4.38
N TRP A 71 -21.62 -2.79 5.26
CA TRP A 71 -22.76 -3.04 6.16
C TRP A 71 -23.01 -1.89 7.14
N ILE A 72 -21.96 -1.30 7.70
CA ILE A 72 -22.06 -0.11 8.55
C ILE A 72 -22.62 1.06 7.75
N PHE A 73 -22.09 1.31 6.55
CA PHE A 73 -22.54 2.39 5.67
C PHE A 73 -24.03 2.25 5.31
N LYS A 74 -24.46 1.06 4.84
CA LYS A 74 -25.87 0.77 4.54
C LYS A 74 -26.78 0.97 5.75
N ARG A 75 -26.36 0.50 6.93
CA ARG A 75 -27.12 0.71 8.17
C ARG A 75 -27.29 2.19 8.50
N LEU A 76 -26.30 3.03 8.24
CA LEU A 76 -26.39 4.49 8.47
C LEU A 76 -27.24 5.19 7.39
N GLU A 77 -27.19 4.72 6.15
CA GLU A 77 -28.09 5.16 5.06
C GLU A 77 -29.55 4.86 5.43
N ASP A 78 -29.85 3.63 5.86
CA ASP A 78 -31.20 3.18 6.26
C ASP A 78 -31.73 3.95 7.49
N GLN A 79 -30.83 4.36 8.39
CA GLN A 79 -31.15 5.21 9.54
C GLN A 79 -31.35 6.69 9.17
N HIS A 80 -31.14 7.06 7.91
CA HIS A 80 -31.28 8.43 7.41
C HIS A 80 -30.47 9.46 8.21
N VAL A 81 -29.26 9.07 8.63
CA VAL A 81 -28.39 9.92 9.47
C VAL A 81 -28.08 11.22 8.75
N SER A 82 -28.22 12.34 9.46
CA SER A 82 -27.94 13.67 8.92
C SER A 82 -26.46 13.82 8.54
N ALA A 83 -26.16 14.66 7.54
CA ALA A 83 -24.77 14.94 7.15
C ALA A 83 -23.92 15.48 8.32
N ALA A 84 -24.53 16.22 9.25
CA ALA A 84 -23.85 16.77 10.43
C ALA A 84 -23.44 15.68 11.43
N ASP A 85 -24.26 14.64 11.59
CA ASP A 85 -24.03 13.57 12.56
C ASP A 85 -23.27 12.38 11.96
N PHE A 86 -23.22 12.26 10.63
CA PHE A 86 -22.74 11.08 9.92
C PHE A 86 -21.33 10.65 10.36
N ALA A 87 -20.38 11.57 10.39
CA ALA A 87 -19.00 11.27 10.78
C ALA A 87 -18.89 10.75 12.23
N SER A 88 -19.68 11.33 13.15
CA SER A 88 -19.70 10.87 14.54
C SER A 88 -20.33 9.47 14.65
N ARG A 89 -21.46 9.24 13.97
CA ARG A 89 -22.17 7.96 13.98
C ARG A 89 -21.38 6.83 13.31
N LEU A 90 -20.67 7.14 12.22
CA LEU A 90 -19.74 6.22 11.58
C LEU A 90 -18.64 5.81 12.55
N ARG A 91 -18.01 6.79 13.22
CA ARG A 91 -16.98 6.53 14.23
C ARG A 91 -17.52 5.68 15.40
N ASP A 92 -18.75 5.92 15.84
CA ASP A 92 -19.43 5.12 16.88
C ASP A 92 -19.58 3.66 16.43
N ALA A 93 -20.10 3.43 15.22
CA ALA A 93 -20.33 2.11 14.67
C ALA A 93 -19.01 1.35 14.44
N GLU A 94 -17.97 2.02 13.97
CA GLU A 94 -16.65 1.42 13.82
C GLU A 94 -15.97 1.14 15.17
N ALA A 95 -16.19 1.98 16.19
CA ALA A 95 -15.73 1.66 17.55
C ALA A 95 -16.44 0.42 18.11
N GLN A 96 -17.74 0.27 17.86
CA GLN A 96 -18.49 -0.95 18.20
C GLN A 96 -17.95 -2.17 17.44
N LEU A 97 -17.62 -2.02 16.15
CA LEU A 97 -17.00 -3.08 15.36
C LEU A 97 -15.68 -3.55 15.99
N ILE A 98 -14.82 -2.60 16.40
CA ILE A 98 -13.57 -2.90 17.10
C ILE A 98 -13.86 -3.70 18.37
N ASP A 99 -14.84 -3.27 19.17
CA ASP A 99 -15.22 -3.93 20.42
C ASP A 99 -15.69 -5.37 20.21
N CYS A 100 -16.52 -5.61 19.19
CA CYS A 100 -17.00 -6.94 18.82
C CYS A 100 -15.86 -7.88 18.38
N LEU A 101 -14.77 -7.33 17.81
CA LEU A 101 -13.58 -8.07 17.37
C LEU A 101 -12.51 -8.24 18.47
N ARG A 102 -12.62 -7.58 19.63
CA ARG A 102 -11.56 -7.58 20.66
C ARG A 102 -11.27 -8.97 21.22
N HIS A 103 -12.27 -9.84 21.30
CA HIS A 103 -12.16 -11.19 21.85
C HIS A 103 -11.12 -12.06 21.10
N LEU A 104 -10.88 -11.80 19.81
CA LEU A 104 -9.93 -12.55 18.97
C LEU A 104 -8.48 -12.54 19.50
N GLY A 105 -8.09 -11.57 20.33
CA GLY A 105 -6.73 -11.50 20.87
C GLY A 105 -5.73 -10.66 20.06
N ARG A 106 -4.57 -10.40 20.67
CA ARG A 106 -3.50 -9.58 20.05
C ARG A 106 -2.97 -10.29 18.80
N GLY A 107 -2.60 -9.51 17.78
CA GLY A 107 -2.01 -10.04 16.54
C GLY A 107 -3.02 -10.52 15.50
N GLN A 108 -4.32 -10.57 15.80
CA GLN A 108 -5.36 -11.03 14.87
C GLN A 108 -5.82 -9.98 13.82
N GLY A 109 -5.03 -8.93 13.61
CA GLY A 109 -5.36 -7.90 12.60
C GLY A 109 -6.51 -6.94 12.95
N VAL A 110 -6.95 -6.88 14.22
CA VAL A 110 -7.96 -5.90 14.66
C VAL A 110 -7.39 -4.49 14.67
N ILE A 111 -7.80 -3.66 13.71
CA ILE A 111 -7.44 -2.24 13.63
C ILE A 111 -8.04 -1.51 14.83
N GLY A 112 -7.24 -0.71 15.54
CA GLY A 112 -7.74 0.06 16.67
C GLY A 112 -8.02 -0.74 17.94
N ARG A 113 -7.58 -2.00 18.05
CA ARG A 113 -7.82 -2.86 19.24
C ARG A 113 -7.61 -2.15 20.58
N VAL A 114 -6.54 -1.36 20.70
CA VAL A 114 -6.19 -0.64 21.94
C VAL A 114 -6.82 0.74 22.00
N ALA A 115 -6.73 1.53 20.92
CA ALA A 115 -7.20 2.91 20.90
C ALA A 115 -8.73 3.04 20.83
N GLY A 116 -9.42 2.01 20.31
CA GLY A 116 -10.87 1.99 20.12
C GLY A 116 -11.36 3.23 19.37
N ARG A 117 -12.26 3.97 20.01
CA ARG A 117 -12.85 5.22 19.50
C ARG A 117 -11.82 6.33 19.24
N ASP A 118 -10.76 6.39 20.05
CA ASP A 118 -9.73 7.43 20.01
C ASP A 118 -8.67 7.16 18.92
N LEU A 119 -8.86 6.10 18.13
CA LEU A 119 -7.99 5.79 17.00
C LEU A 119 -7.99 6.96 16.00
N ARG A 120 -6.80 7.42 15.60
CA ARG A 120 -6.65 8.58 14.71
C ARG A 120 -7.31 8.40 13.35
N ARG A 121 -7.14 7.23 12.73
CA ARG A 121 -7.74 6.87 11.43
C ARG A 121 -8.54 5.59 11.60
N MET A 122 -9.82 5.65 11.30
CA MET A 122 -10.72 4.51 11.46
C MET A 122 -10.59 3.55 10.27
N PRO A 123 -11.03 2.28 10.39
CA PRO A 123 -11.06 1.35 9.26
C PRO A 123 -11.69 1.91 7.97
N SER A 124 -12.75 2.71 8.06
CA SER A 124 -13.39 3.37 6.92
C SER A 124 -12.40 4.23 6.14
N ASP A 125 -11.62 5.08 6.82
CA ASP A 125 -10.57 5.91 6.21
C ASP A 125 -9.47 5.08 5.53
N ILE A 126 -9.23 3.85 6.01
CA ILE A 126 -8.15 2.97 5.52
C ILE A 126 -8.59 2.21 4.26
N TYR A 127 -9.84 1.74 4.22
CA TYR A 127 -10.34 0.89 3.15
C TYR A 127 -11.15 1.66 2.09
N TRP A 128 -11.44 2.95 2.28
CA TRP A 128 -12.29 3.74 1.37
C TRP A 128 -11.87 3.69 -0.11
N GLY A 129 -10.61 4.01 -0.41
CA GLY A 129 -10.07 3.97 -1.78
C GLY A 129 -9.97 2.54 -2.31
N SER A 130 -9.65 1.58 -1.44
CA SER A 130 -9.59 0.17 -1.80
C SER A 130 -10.95 -0.42 -2.17
N MET A 131 -12.03 -0.03 -1.47
CA MET A 131 -13.39 -0.44 -1.80
C MET A 131 -13.83 0.04 -3.18
N GLU A 132 -13.33 1.20 -3.62
CA GLU A 132 -13.55 1.70 -4.97
C GLU A 132 -12.72 0.93 -6.00
N ALA A 133 -11.44 0.72 -5.72
CA ALA A 133 -10.55 -0.04 -6.60
C ALA A 133 -11.14 -1.42 -6.96
N TRP A 134 -11.74 -2.11 -5.99
CA TRP A 134 -12.35 -3.42 -6.22
C TRP A 134 -13.84 -3.35 -6.62
N GLY A 135 -14.40 -2.15 -6.79
CA GLY A 135 -15.78 -1.91 -7.21
C GLY A 135 -16.85 -2.31 -6.21
N ILE A 136 -16.49 -2.45 -4.93
CA ILE A 136 -17.44 -2.61 -3.82
C ILE A 136 -18.21 -1.30 -3.64
N ARG A 137 -17.51 -0.17 -3.77
CA ARG A 137 -18.06 1.17 -3.89
C ARG A 137 -17.97 1.60 -5.35
N ARG A 138 -19.08 2.00 -5.95
CA ARG A 138 -19.18 2.31 -7.39
C ARG A 138 -19.14 3.79 -7.73
N LEU A 139 -19.35 4.66 -6.74
CA LEU A 139 -19.27 6.12 -6.92
C LEU A 139 -17.91 6.64 -6.47
N ASP A 140 -17.32 7.48 -7.32
CA ASP A 140 -16.13 8.26 -7.03
C ASP A 140 -16.53 9.48 -6.18
N LEU A 141 -16.52 9.27 -4.87
CA LEU A 141 -16.76 10.29 -3.85
C LEU A 141 -15.68 10.18 -2.79
N SER A 142 -15.21 11.30 -2.25
CA SER A 142 -14.51 11.27 -0.97
C SER A 142 -15.46 10.83 0.15
N LEU A 143 -14.90 10.31 1.25
CA LEU A 143 -15.71 9.94 2.42
C LEU A 143 -16.53 11.14 2.96
N SER A 144 -15.98 12.34 2.86
CA SER A 144 -16.67 13.57 3.26
C SER A 144 -17.84 13.91 2.34
N GLU A 145 -17.68 13.79 1.03
CA GLU A 145 -18.76 14.03 0.06
C GLU A 145 -19.86 12.99 0.20
N TYR A 146 -19.49 11.73 0.41
CA TYR A 146 -20.42 10.66 0.72
C TYR A 146 -21.24 11.01 1.98
N ALA A 147 -20.60 11.47 3.06
CA ALA A 147 -21.28 11.86 4.29
C ALA A 147 -22.30 12.99 4.08
N GLN A 148 -22.01 13.95 3.18
CA GLN A 148 -22.95 15.02 2.82
C GLN A 148 -24.18 14.50 2.06
N GLN A 149 -24.01 13.41 1.30
CA GLN A 149 -25.05 12.86 0.45
C GLN A 149 -25.78 11.66 1.07
N ALA A 150 -25.27 11.08 2.16
CA ALA A 150 -25.74 9.82 2.73
C ALA A 150 -27.25 9.80 3.03
N ALA A 151 -27.78 10.90 3.58
CA ALA A 151 -29.21 11.03 3.85
C ALA A 151 -30.07 11.05 2.57
N ALA A 152 -29.56 11.61 1.46
CA ALA A 152 -30.25 11.61 0.17
C ALA A 152 -30.12 10.25 -0.53
N ILE A 153 -28.98 9.59 -0.38
CA ILE A 153 -28.72 8.25 -0.89
C ILE A 153 -29.67 7.23 -0.25
N GLY A 154 -29.81 7.24 1.08
CA GLY A 154 -30.74 6.35 1.80
C GLY A 154 -32.21 6.56 1.42
N ARG A 155 -32.55 7.76 0.92
CA ARG A 155 -33.92 8.09 0.43
C ARG A 155 -34.18 7.65 -1.01
N ARG A 156 -33.14 7.32 -1.81
CA ARG A 156 -33.30 6.76 -3.16
C ARG A 156 -33.72 5.29 -3.07
N GLN A 157 -34.84 5.02 -2.41
CA GLN A 157 -35.65 3.87 -2.76
C GLN A 157 -36.36 4.18 -4.09
N PRO A 158 -36.66 3.17 -4.93
CA PRO A 158 -37.34 3.41 -6.20
C PRO A 158 -38.62 4.19 -5.93
N GLU A 159 -38.70 5.42 -6.43
CA GLU A 159 -39.98 6.10 -6.56
C GLU A 159 -40.84 5.20 -7.44
N ARG A 160 -41.92 4.70 -6.87
CA ARG A 160 -42.94 3.97 -7.61
C ARG A 160 -43.88 5.00 -8.19
N ASP A 161 -44.09 4.96 -9.50
CA ASP A 161 -45.18 5.70 -10.11
C ASP A 161 -46.55 5.23 -9.56
N ASP A 162 -47.62 5.94 -9.90
CA ASP A 162 -49.00 5.59 -9.49
C ASP A 162 -49.44 4.20 -9.99
N ASP A 163 -48.69 3.58 -10.92
CA ASP A 163 -48.89 2.23 -11.46
C ASP A 163 -47.98 1.16 -10.80
N GLY A 164 -47.14 1.54 -9.83
CA GLY A 164 -46.24 0.65 -9.08
C GLY A 164 -44.93 0.31 -9.80
N THR A 165 -44.62 0.97 -10.90
CA THR A 165 -43.40 0.82 -11.69
C THR A 165 -42.29 1.71 -11.14
N ALA A 166 -41.08 1.16 -10.99
CA ALA A 166 -39.93 1.92 -10.51
C ALA A 166 -39.47 2.92 -11.59
N THR A 167 -39.56 4.21 -11.32
CA THR A 167 -39.03 5.26 -12.20
C THR A 167 -37.56 5.49 -11.87
N GLU A 168 -36.69 5.03 -12.78
CA GLU A 168 -35.22 5.17 -12.77
C GLU A 168 -34.51 4.68 -11.48
N GLU A 169 -34.08 3.41 -11.50
CA GLU A 169 -33.10 2.90 -10.54
C GLU A 169 -31.77 3.64 -10.73
N GLY A 170 -31.52 4.67 -9.90
CA GLY A 170 -30.18 5.21 -9.75
C GLY A 170 -29.20 4.09 -9.42
N VAL A 171 -28.03 4.07 -10.06
CA VAL A 171 -27.02 3.01 -9.82
C VAL A 171 -26.71 2.94 -8.33
N PRO A 172 -26.91 1.78 -7.66
CA PRO A 172 -26.65 1.65 -6.24
C PRO A 172 -25.16 1.88 -5.97
N ILE A 173 -24.84 2.61 -4.90
CA ILE A 173 -23.46 2.95 -4.53
C ILE A 173 -22.66 1.69 -4.23
N TRP A 174 -23.27 0.81 -3.45
CA TRP A 174 -22.65 -0.43 -3.01
C TRP A 174 -22.96 -1.53 -4.02
N THR A 175 -21.96 -2.36 -4.31
CA THR A 175 -22.23 -3.63 -4.98
C THR A 175 -23.18 -4.49 -4.13
N ALA A 176 -23.83 -5.46 -4.78
CA ALA A 176 -24.57 -6.47 -4.06
C ALA A 176 -23.59 -7.28 -3.20
N ILE A 177 -23.75 -7.17 -1.88
CA ILE A 177 -23.01 -7.91 -0.86
C ILE A 177 -24.03 -8.72 -0.04
N PRO A 178 -23.64 -9.86 0.55
CA PRO A 178 -24.51 -10.63 1.43
C PRO A 178 -25.06 -9.77 2.57
N ALA A 179 -26.20 -10.17 3.13
CA ALA A 179 -26.78 -9.49 4.29
C ALA A 179 -25.88 -9.69 5.53
N PRO A 180 -25.78 -8.69 6.43
CA PRO A 180 -25.08 -8.87 7.68
C PRO A 180 -25.75 -9.96 8.54
N PRO A 181 -25.01 -10.65 9.42
CA PRO A 181 -25.62 -11.54 10.40
C PRO A 181 -26.58 -10.77 11.32
N GLU A 182 -27.64 -11.42 11.80
CA GLU A 182 -28.72 -10.77 12.56
C GLU A 182 -28.22 -9.91 13.74
N LYS A 183 -27.13 -10.34 14.38
CA LYS A 183 -26.52 -9.68 15.55
C LYS A 183 -25.27 -8.88 15.23
N PHE A 184 -25.14 -8.39 14.00
CA PHE A 184 -24.02 -7.54 13.60
C PHE A 184 -23.91 -6.27 14.48
N LEU A 185 -22.72 -6.02 15.03
CA LEU A 185 -22.41 -5.00 16.04
C LEU A 185 -23.13 -5.18 17.39
N SER A 186 -23.59 -6.39 17.70
CA SER A 186 -24.23 -6.70 18.99
C SER A 186 -23.67 -7.95 19.66
N ASP A 187 -23.11 -8.89 18.89
CA ASP A 187 -22.38 -10.07 19.38
C ASP A 187 -20.92 -10.09 18.87
N GLU A 188 -20.15 -11.07 19.35
CA GLU A 188 -18.81 -11.38 18.84
C GLU A 188 -18.85 -11.75 17.34
N ILE A 189 -17.90 -11.21 16.57
CA ILE A 189 -17.75 -11.50 15.14
C ILE A 189 -16.29 -11.84 14.81
N THR A 190 -16.05 -12.66 13.80
CA THR A 190 -14.70 -13.07 13.38
C THR A 190 -14.33 -12.49 12.01
N PHE A 191 -13.06 -12.60 11.62
CA PHE A 191 -12.62 -12.23 10.28
C PHE A 191 -12.83 -13.33 9.22
N ASP A 192 -13.41 -14.46 9.60
CA ASP A 192 -13.60 -15.58 8.69
C ASP A 192 -14.65 -15.21 7.65
N LEU A 193 -14.28 -15.25 6.38
CA LEU A 193 -15.18 -14.90 5.29
C LEU A 193 -16.16 -16.06 5.02
N GLU A 194 -17.41 -15.70 4.77
CA GLU A 194 -18.38 -16.64 4.21
C GLU A 194 -18.13 -16.83 2.72
N ALA A 195 -18.57 -17.97 2.16
CA ALA A 195 -18.33 -18.30 0.75
C ALA A 195 -18.91 -17.24 -0.21
N GLU A 196 -20.11 -16.72 0.10
CA GLU A 196 -20.74 -15.67 -0.71
C GLU A 196 -19.98 -14.33 -0.61
N GLU A 197 -19.45 -13.99 0.57
CA GLU A 197 -18.62 -12.80 0.77
C GLU A 197 -17.33 -12.90 -0.04
N ALA A 198 -16.65 -14.05 0.03
CA ALA A 198 -15.42 -14.32 -0.73
C ALA A 198 -15.67 -14.26 -2.25
N GLN A 199 -16.81 -14.76 -2.72
CA GLN A 199 -17.19 -14.69 -4.13
C GLN A 199 -17.37 -13.24 -4.60
N VAL A 200 -18.07 -12.39 -3.83
CA VAL A 200 -18.28 -10.98 -4.20
C VAL A 200 -16.96 -10.22 -4.29
N LEU A 201 -16.03 -10.45 -3.37
CA LEU A 201 -14.71 -9.83 -3.39
C LEU A 201 -13.89 -10.30 -4.59
N THR A 202 -13.88 -11.61 -4.86
CA THR A 202 -13.19 -12.22 -6.01
C THR A 202 -13.71 -11.66 -7.33
N ASP A 203 -15.04 -11.60 -7.50
CA ASP A 203 -15.68 -11.04 -8.68
C ASP A 203 -15.36 -9.55 -8.85
N GLY A 204 -15.35 -8.78 -7.76
CA GLY A 204 -14.98 -7.37 -7.75
C GLY A 204 -13.57 -7.13 -8.26
N ILE A 205 -12.60 -7.83 -7.66
CA ILE A 205 -11.17 -7.77 -8.02
C ILE A 205 -10.97 -8.12 -9.50
N ARG A 206 -11.52 -9.26 -9.95
CA ARG A 206 -11.33 -9.74 -11.33
C ARG A 206 -11.95 -8.82 -12.37
N ARG A 207 -13.09 -8.20 -12.05
CA ARG A 207 -13.79 -7.29 -12.96
C ARG A 207 -13.04 -5.97 -13.14
N HIS A 208 -12.48 -5.39 -12.07
CA HIS A 208 -11.87 -4.06 -12.11
C HIS A 208 -10.36 -4.10 -12.38
N HIS A 209 -9.70 -5.19 -12.01
CA HIS A 209 -8.27 -5.37 -12.16
C HIS A 209 -7.92 -6.71 -12.83
N PRO A 210 -8.47 -6.98 -14.03
CA PRO A 210 -8.11 -8.18 -14.77
C PRO A 210 -6.60 -8.21 -15.01
N GLU A 211 -6.05 -9.41 -15.11
CA GLU A 211 -4.63 -9.67 -15.39
C GLU A 211 -3.63 -9.25 -14.30
N THR A 212 -4.10 -8.72 -13.17
CA THR A 212 -3.22 -8.40 -12.02
C THR A 212 -2.92 -9.63 -11.17
N LEU A 213 -1.88 -9.57 -10.34
CA LEU A 213 -1.50 -10.70 -9.50
C LEU A 213 -2.60 -11.08 -8.52
N VAL A 214 -3.20 -10.09 -7.86
CA VAL A 214 -4.29 -10.32 -6.91
C VAL A 214 -5.51 -10.96 -7.58
N ALA A 215 -5.83 -10.60 -8.82
CA ALA A 215 -6.93 -11.19 -9.58
C ALA A 215 -6.65 -12.62 -10.04
N VAL A 216 -5.42 -12.93 -10.43
CA VAL A 216 -5.02 -14.30 -10.78
C VAL A 216 -5.06 -15.20 -9.55
N LEU A 217 -4.60 -14.70 -8.41
CA LEU A 217 -4.49 -15.49 -7.18
C LEU A 217 -5.81 -15.60 -6.42
N SER A 218 -6.78 -14.69 -6.61
CA SER A 218 -8.09 -14.83 -5.96
C SER A 218 -8.83 -16.10 -6.38
N ASP A 219 -8.58 -16.63 -7.58
CA ASP A 219 -9.13 -17.92 -8.04
C ASP A 219 -8.34 -19.13 -7.49
N MET A 220 -7.08 -18.94 -7.12
CA MET A 220 -6.18 -19.99 -6.64
C MET A 220 -5.39 -19.53 -5.40
N PRO A 221 -6.09 -19.15 -4.31
CA PRO A 221 -5.44 -18.48 -3.19
C PRO A 221 -4.42 -19.37 -2.46
N GLY A 222 -4.57 -20.70 -2.58
CA GLY A 222 -3.63 -21.68 -2.04
C GLY A 222 -2.19 -21.55 -2.56
N LEU A 223 -1.98 -21.01 -3.77
CA LEU A 223 -0.64 -20.83 -4.35
C LEU A 223 0.21 -19.79 -3.59
N ALA A 224 -0.42 -18.89 -2.84
CA ALA A 224 0.27 -17.82 -2.12
C ALA A 224 0.67 -18.18 -0.68
N LEU A 225 0.24 -19.34 -0.17
CA LEU A 225 0.32 -19.64 1.26
C LEU A 225 1.73 -19.81 1.80
N ASP A 226 2.69 -20.26 0.97
CA ASP A 226 4.05 -20.61 1.39
C ASP A 226 5.14 -19.88 0.57
N VAL A 227 4.84 -18.66 0.14
CA VAL A 227 5.73 -17.90 -0.74
C VAL A 227 6.05 -16.53 -0.13
N ASP A 228 7.34 -16.21 -0.04
CA ASP A 228 7.84 -14.98 0.58
C ASP A 228 7.82 -13.80 -0.39
N PHE A 229 7.96 -14.06 -1.69
CA PHE A 229 7.90 -13.02 -2.72
C PHE A 229 6.98 -13.37 -3.90
N PRO A 230 6.29 -12.38 -4.49
CA PRO A 230 5.31 -12.62 -5.55
C PRO A 230 5.91 -13.27 -6.82
N TRP A 231 7.21 -13.10 -7.09
CA TRP A 231 7.88 -13.69 -8.26
C TRP A 231 8.37 -15.13 -8.05
N GLU A 232 8.15 -15.72 -6.87
CA GLU A 232 8.44 -17.12 -6.59
C GLU A 232 7.23 -18.02 -6.88
N LEU A 233 6.06 -17.41 -7.10
CA LEU A 233 4.84 -18.10 -7.46
C LEU A 233 5.00 -18.87 -8.77
N ARG A 234 4.50 -20.10 -8.76
CA ARG A 234 4.38 -20.95 -9.95
C ARG A 234 2.96 -20.85 -10.47
N VAL A 235 2.73 -19.83 -11.29
CA VAL A 235 1.49 -19.68 -12.04
C VAL A 235 1.72 -20.26 -13.43
N ASP A 236 0.87 -21.19 -13.85
CA ASP A 236 0.91 -21.74 -15.20
C ASP A 236 0.30 -20.73 -16.18
N GLY A 237 1.10 -20.24 -17.13
CA GLY A 237 0.64 -19.31 -18.16
C GLY A 237 0.06 -17.99 -17.65
N PRO A 238 0.77 -17.21 -16.80
CA PRO A 238 0.29 -15.90 -16.37
C PRO A 238 0.13 -14.96 -17.58
N PRO A 239 -0.78 -13.97 -17.50
CA PRO A 239 -0.86 -12.91 -18.51
C PRO A 239 0.52 -12.32 -18.83
N ALA A 240 0.81 -12.06 -20.10
CA ALA A 240 2.14 -11.61 -20.53
C ALA A 240 2.61 -10.36 -19.78
N ARG A 241 1.69 -9.41 -19.57
CA ARG A 241 1.97 -8.20 -18.80
C ARG A 241 2.27 -8.47 -17.34
N LEU A 242 1.58 -9.43 -16.70
CA LEU A 242 1.88 -9.82 -15.33
C LEU A 242 3.28 -10.44 -15.21
N ALA A 243 3.65 -11.31 -16.16
CA ALA A 243 4.97 -11.92 -16.20
C ALA A 243 6.09 -10.86 -16.35
N GLU A 244 5.88 -9.89 -17.22
CA GLU A 244 6.76 -8.72 -17.39
C GLU A 244 6.88 -7.92 -16.09
N VAL A 245 5.76 -7.53 -15.48
CA VAL A 245 5.75 -6.77 -14.22
C VAL A 245 6.48 -7.52 -13.11
N LEU A 246 6.23 -8.82 -12.93
CA LEU A 246 6.90 -9.66 -11.93
C LEU A 246 8.41 -9.75 -12.19
N HIS A 247 8.81 -9.85 -13.46
CA HIS A 247 10.23 -9.85 -13.83
C HIS A 247 10.93 -8.55 -13.43
N HIS A 248 10.39 -7.40 -13.82
CA HIS A 248 10.96 -6.10 -13.47
C HIS A 248 10.91 -5.84 -11.96
N ALA A 249 9.82 -6.22 -11.29
CA ALA A 249 9.66 -6.11 -9.85
C ALA A 249 10.75 -6.91 -9.13
N ARG A 250 10.97 -8.17 -9.52
CA ARG A 250 12.03 -9.00 -8.94
C ARG A 250 13.40 -8.35 -9.09
N CYS A 251 13.80 -8.00 -10.31
CA CYS A 251 15.12 -7.43 -10.58
C CYS A 251 15.33 -6.10 -9.83
N PHE A 252 14.31 -5.24 -9.81
CA PHE A 252 14.36 -3.98 -9.06
C PHE A 252 14.50 -4.22 -7.56
N SER A 253 13.73 -5.16 -7.00
CA SER A 253 13.75 -5.52 -5.59
C SER A 253 15.11 -6.06 -5.15
N GLU A 254 15.65 -7.03 -5.90
CA GLU A 254 16.96 -7.64 -5.67
C GLU A 254 18.09 -6.59 -5.72
N LEU A 255 18.11 -5.71 -6.72
CA LEU A 255 19.17 -4.70 -6.86
C LEU A 255 19.02 -3.50 -5.91
N THR A 256 17.84 -3.26 -5.36
CA THR A 256 17.59 -2.19 -4.38
C THR A 256 18.04 -2.56 -2.97
N LEU A 257 18.14 -3.85 -2.66
CA LEU A 257 18.56 -4.33 -1.34
C LEU A 257 19.98 -3.86 -0.98
N GLY A 258 20.95 -4.02 -1.90
CA GLY A 258 22.34 -3.60 -1.69
C GLY A 258 22.49 -2.13 -1.23
N PRO A 259 21.98 -1.14 -1.99
CA PRO A 259 21.99 0.27 -1.57
C PRO A 259 21.45 0.55 -0.17
N ARG A 260 20.40 -0.18 0.26
CA ARG A 260 19.79 -0.03 1.59
C ARG A 260 20.69 -0.58 2.70
N LEU A 261 21.27 -1.76 2.48
CA LEU A 261 22.21 -2.35 3.42
C LEU A 261 23.47 -1.48 3.56
N VAL A 262 24.02 -0.97 2.45
CA VAL A 262 25.16 -0.03 2.49
C VAL A 262 24.79 1.25 3.24
N TYR A 263 23.58 1.80 3.07
CA TYR A 263 23.15 2.95 3.87
C TYR A 263 23.18 2.65 5.37
N ASN A 264 22.69 1.48 5.79
CA ASN A 264 22.68 1.08 7.20
C ASN A 264 24.12 0.95 7.75
N VAL A 265 25.03 0.33 6.99
CA VAL A 265 26.47 0.27 7.33
C VAL A 265 27.06 1.68 7.50
N LEU A 266 26.77 2.59 6.57
CA LEU A 266 27.27 3.96 6.63
C LEU A 266 26.71 4.73 7.84
N ALA A 267 25.45 4.52 8.19
CA ALA A 267 24.83 5.13 9.37
C ALA A 267 25.46 4.59 10.66
N ALA A 268 25.68 3.28 10.75
CA ALA A 268 26.36 2.63 11.87
C ALA A 268 27.78 3.19 12.07
N ARG A 269 28.58 3.24 10.99
CA ARG A 269 29.94 3.79 10.99
C ARG A 269 29.97 5.27 11.36
N ALA A 270 29.02 6.05 10.88
CA ALA A 270 28.91 7.47 11.21
C ALA A 270 28.59 7.66 12.71
N ALA A 271 27.64 6.90 13.26
CA ALA A 271 27.26 7.00 14.67
C ALA A 271 28.43 6.62 15.58
N ARG A 272 29.16 5.54 15.25
CA ARG A 272 30.36 5.14 16.00
C ARG A 272 31.45 6.20 15.96
N SER A 273 31.79 6.71 14.77
CA SER A 273 32.89 7.67 14.61
C SER A 273 32.58 9.08 15.14
N GLN A 274 31.34 9.55 15.01
CA GLN A 274 30.97 10.94 15.35
C GLN A 274 30.34 11.09 16.75
N LEU A 275 29.59 10.07 17.20
CA LEU A 275 28.84 10.10 18.46
C LEU A 275 29.38 9.14 19.52
N GLY A 276 30.33 8.27 19.16
CA GLY A 276 30.89 7.26 20.08
C GLY A 276 29.91 6.15 20.43
N TRP A 277 28.84 5.96 19.64
CA TRP A 277 27.87 4.89 19.87
C TRP A 277 28.49 3.52 19.57
N ASP A 278 28.13 2.52 20.37
CA ASP A 278 28.46 1.13 20.04
C ASP A 278 27.45 0.58 19.04
N THR A 279 27.86 0.55 17.77
CA THR A 279 27.08 0.07 16.63
C THR A 279 27.80 -1.05 15.87
N LYS A 280 28.77 -1.71 16.52
CA LYS A 280 29.58 -2.75 15.86
C LYS A 280 28.74 -3.95 15.43
N GLU A 281 27.92 -4.47 16.33
CA GLU A 281 27.02 -5.60 16.04
C GLU A 281 26.06 -5.26 14.88
N LEU A 282 25.47 -4.06 14.90
CA LEU A 282 24.61 -3.58 13.81
C LEU A 282 25.36 -3.53 12.47
N GLU A 283 26.60 -3.05 12.44
CA GLU A 283 27.41 -3.06 11.22
C GLU A 283 27.70 -4.48 10.73
N ASP A 284 28.14 -5.36 11.64
CA ASP A 284 28.50 -6.74 11.33
C ASP A 284 27.28 -7.49 10.74
N ASP A 285 26.08 -7.33 11.32
CA ASP A 285 24.82 -7.87 10.81
C ASP A 285 24.48 -7.40 9.38
N GLN A 286 24.73 -6.11 9.07
CA GLN A 286 24.46 -5.60 7.72
C GLN A 286 25.49 -6.09 6.70
N LEU A 287 26.75 -6.27 7.12
CA LEU A 287 27.80 -6.81 6.27
C LEU A 287 27.55 -8.28 5.93
N GLU A 288 27.03 -9.07 6.87
CA GLU A 288 26.59 -10.44 6.60
C GLU A 288 25.47 -10.47 5.55
N LYS A 289 24.44 -9.63 5.71
CA LYS A 289 23.36 -9.50 4.71
C LYS A 289 23.86 -9.00 3.35
N LEU A 290 24.89 -8.15 3.32
CA LEU A 290 25.53 -7.71 2.07
C LEU A 290 26.27 -8.85 1.38
N ASN A 291 26.90 -9.73 2.14
CA ASN A 291 27.54 -10.92 1.61
C ASN A 291 26.49 -11.86 0.97
N ASP A 292 25.38 -12.13 1.65
CA ASP A 292 24.28 -12.93 1.11
C ASP A 292 23.68 -12.30 -0.15
N TRP A 293 23.47 -10.98 -0.12
CA TRP A 293 23.00 -10.22 -1.27
C TRP A 293 23.99 -10.29 -2.45
N SER A 294 25.30 -10.23 -2.20
CA SER A 294 26.31 -10.33 -3.24
C SER A 294 26.30 -11.70 -3.92
N GLN A 295 26.08 -12.77 -3.15
CA GLN A 295 25.90 -14.12 -3.68
C GLN A 295 24.61 -14.22 -4.51
N LEU A 296 23.50 -13.63 -4.06
CA LEU A 296 22.26 -13.55 -4.84
C LEU A 296 22.50 -12.87 -6.18
N VAL A 297 23.15 -11.71 -6.20
CA VAL A 297 23.45 -10.98 -7.43
C VAL A 297 24.40 -11.78 -8.33
N GLY A 298 25.42 -12.42 -7.76
CA GLY A 298 26.33 -13.31 -8.48
C GLY A 298 25.62 -14.49 -9.14
N ASN A 299 24.74 -15.17 -8.40
CA ASN A 299 23.96 -16.31 -8.90
C ASN A 299 22.99 -15.92 -10.04
N ARG A 300 22.59 -14.66 -10.11
CA ARG A 300 21.69 -14.11 -11.12
C ARG A 300 22.38 -13.13 -12.08
N HIS A 301 23.70 -13.11 -12.11
CA HIS A 301 24.49 -12.06 -12.76
C HIS A 301 24.07 -11.84 -14.22
N ASP A 302 24.07 -12.88 -15.05
CA ASP A 302 23.73 -12.75 -16.48
C ASP A 302 22.33 -12.17 -16.71
N LYS A 303 21.35 -12.58 -15.88
CA LYS A 303 19.97 -12.10 -15.96
C LYS A 303 19.85 -10.65 -15.54
N LEU A 304 20.51 -10.28 -14.43
CA LEU A 304 20.49 -8.92 -13.91
C LEU A 304 21.27 -7.96 -14.80
N LEU A 305 22.41 -8.39 -15.34
CA LEU A 305 23.22 -7.60 -16.28
C LEU A 305 22.43 -7.32 -17.56
N ALA A 306 21.87 -8.36 -18.20
CA ALA A 306 21.05 -8.19 -19.39
C ALA A 306 19.86 -7.23 -19.15
N TRP A 307 19.24 -7.33 -17.97
CA TRP A 307 18.14 -6.45 -17.58
C TRP A 307 18.57 -5.01 -17.34
N VAL A 308 19.72 -4.78 -16.69
CA VAL A 308 20.31 -3.44 -16.49
C VAL A 308 20.74 -2.80 -17.82
N ASP A 309 21.25 -3.60 -18.75
CA ASP A 309 21.58 -3.14 -20.10
C ASP A 309 20.34 -2.78 -20.90
N ASN A 310 19.21 -3.45 -20.64
CA ASN A 310 17.90 -3.14 -21.21
C ASN A 310 17.02 -2.23 -20.33
N ALA A 311 17.64 -1.30 -19.59
CA ALA A 311 16.91 -0.33 -18.77
C ALA A 311 15.78 0.46 -19.48
N PRO A 312 15.83 0.77 -20.80
CA PRO A 312 14.74 1.46 -21.48
C PRO A 312 13.37 0.80 -21.37
N GLU A 313 13.27 -0.54 -21.42
CA GLU A 313 11.99 -1.25 -21.25
C GLU A 313 11.43 -1.04 -19.84
N PHE A 314 12.29 -1.11 -18.82
CA PHE A 314 11.93 -0.82 -17.45
C PHE A 314 11.43 0.63 -17.27
N TRP A 315 12.03 1.60 -17.98
CA TRP A 315 11.56 2.99 -17.96
C TRP A 315 10.22 3.17 -18.66
N GLN A 316 9.99 2.45 -19.75
CA GLN A 316 8.73 2.48 -20.47
C GLN A 316 7.59 1.92 -19.61
N LEU A 317 7.82 0.82 -18.89
CA LEU A 317 6.86 0.25 -17.93
C LEU A 317 6.46 1.28 -16.85
N LEU A 318 7.40 2.13 -16.44
CA LEU A 318 7.22 3.11 -15.37
C LEU A 318 6.74 4.49 -15.85
N ALA A 319 6.53 4.68 -17.16
CA ALA A 319 6.27 6.00 -17.76
C ALA A 319 5.04 6.69 -17.17
N ASP A 320 3.97 5.93 -16.89
CA ASP A 320 2.70 6.46 -16.41
C ASP A 320 2.72 6.82 -14.91
N HIS A 321 3.75 6.39 -14.16
CA HIS A 321 3.82 6.56 -12.70
C HIS A 321 4.54 7.85 -12.25
N ARG A 322 4.82 8.79 -13.17
CA ARG A 322 5.40 10.11 -12.90
C ARG A 322 6.64 10.10 -11.99
N ILE A 323 7.52 9.10 -12.16
CA ILE A 323 8.70 8.96 -11.31
C ILE A 323 9.73 10.04 -11.64
N ALA A 324 10.27 10.68 -10.59
CA ALA A 324 11.26 11.73 -10.75
C ALA A 324 12.53 11.21 -11.47
N ARG A 325 13.00 11.93 -12.50
CA ARG A 325 14.22 11.58 -13.25
C ARG A 325 15.45 11.38 -12.36
N GLY A 326 15.54 12.15 -11.27
CA GLY A 326 16.63 12.02 -10.29
C GLY A 326 16.62 10.68 -9.54
N THR A 327 15.44 10.08 -9.36
CA THR A 327 15.27 8.74 -8.77
C THR A 327 15.75 7.66 -9.74
N LEU A 328 15.27 7.69 -10.98
CA LEU A 328 15.66 6.73 -12.02
C LEU A 328 17.17 6.75 -12.26
N ARG A 329 17.76 7.95 -12.36
CA ARG A 329 19.22 8.11 -12.55
C ARG A 329 20.03 7.61 -11.35
N PHE A 330 19.58 7.89 -10.13
CA PHE A 330 20.26 7.37 -8.94
C PHE A 330 20.24 5.85 -8.94
N TRP A 331 19.07 5.26 -9.19
CA TRP A 331 18.93 3.81 -9.22
C TRP A 331 19.78 3.18 -10.34
N ASP A 332 19.80 3.73 -11.56
CA ASP A 332 20.58 3.18 -12.69
C ASP A 332 22.08 3.13 -12.35
N GLN A 333 22.61 4.19 -11.73
CA GLN A 333 24.01 4.25 -11.30
C GLN A 333 24.36 3.22 -10.22
N MET A 334 23.40 2.90 -9.34
CA MET A 334 23.57 1.89 -8.31
C MET A 334 23.44 0.49 -8.89
N ALA A 335 22.45 0.25 -9.74
CA ALA A 335 22.21 -1.03 -10.40
C ALA A 335 23.42 -1.46 -11.24
N ARG A 336 23.98 -0.55 -12.06
CA ARG A 336 25.22 -0.82 -12.85
C ARG A 336 26.41 -1.19 -11.98
N ARG A 337 26.59 -0.51 -10.84
CA ARG A 337 27.68 -0.83 -9.90
C ARG A 337 27.46 -2.17 -9.20
N ALA A 338 26.21 -2.47 -8.82
CA ALA A 338 25.85 -3.71 -8.17
C ALA A 338 26.08 -4.93 -9.07
N VAL A 339 25.71 -4.86 -10.35
CA VAL A 339 25.94 -5.99 -11.27
C VAL A 339 27.41 -6.14 -11.66
N ASN A 340 28.17 -5.04 -11.77
CA ASN A 340 29.58 -5.09 -12.17
C ASN A 340 30.52 -5.63 -11.09
N ASP A 341 30.27 -5.28 -9.82
CA ASP A 341 31.10 -5.71 -8.69
C ASP A 341 30.23 -5.84 -7.42
N PRO A 342 29.43 -6.92 -7.30
CA PRO A 342 28.57 -7.12 -6.14
C PRO A 342 29.35 -7.35 -4.84
N ILE A 343 30.55 -7.95 -4.92
CA ILE A 343 31.40 -8.25 -3.75
C ILE A 343 32.02 -6.96 -3.21
N GLY A 344 32.59 -6.13 -4.08
CA GLY A 344 33.19 -4.84 -3.70
C GLY A 344 32.18 -3.71 -3.50
N PHE A 345 30.90 -3.93 -3.79
CA PHE A 345 29.84 -2.91 -3.71
C PHE A 345 29.77 -2.20 -2.35
N ALA A 346 29.92 -2.96 -1.27
CA ALA A 346 29.80 -2.46 0.11
C ALA A 346 30.88 -1.43 0.47
N GLU A 347 32.09 -1.58 -0.07
CA GLU A 347 33.24 -0.70 0.21
C GLU A 347 33.56 0.26 -0.93
N ASN A 348 32.73 0.29 -1.96
CA ASN A 348 32.92 1.15 -3.11
C ASN A 348 32.67 2.64 -2.73
N GLY A 349 33.73 3.46 -2.81
CA GLY A 349 33.66 4.88 -2.46
C GLY A 349 32.66 5.70 -3.30
N ASP A 350 32.40 5.30 -4.55
CA ASP A 350 31.36 5.93 -5.37
C ASP A 350 29.96 5.62 -4.88
N VAL A 351 29.70 4.36 -4.49
CA VAL A 351 28.43 3.94 -3.89
C VAL A 351 28.16 4.76 -2.63
N HIS A 352 29.17 4.90 -1.77
CA HIS A 352 29.04 5.71 -0.55
C HIS A 352 28.75 7.18 -0.86
N ARG A 353 29.44 7.76 -1.85
CA ARG A 353 29.22 9.15 -2.29
C ARG A 353 27.81 9.35 -2.81
N LEU A 354 27.32 8.45 -3.69
CA LEU A 354 25.99 8.52 -4.27
C LEU A 354 24.90 8.43 -3.21
N ILE A 355 25.03 7.54 -2.23
CA ILE A 355 24.09 7.41 -1.11
C ILE A 355 24.04 8.71 -0.28
N ARG A 356 25.21 9.26 0.10
CA ARG A 356 25.26 10.53 0.87
C ARG A 356 24.65 11.69 0.10
N GLU A 357 24.98 11.83 -1.19
CA GLU A 357 24.40 12.87 -2.04
C GLU A 357 22.88 12.72 -2.17
N ARG A 358 22.40 11.49 -2.34
CA ARG A 358 20.98 11.18 -2.49
C ARG A 358 20.21 11.55 -1.22
N GLU A 359 20.67 11.08 -0.06
CA GLU A 359 20.04 11.40 1.22
C GLU A 359 20.00 12.91 1.46
N ARG A 360 21.12 13.61 1.24
CA ARG A 360 21.21 15.07 1.39
C ARG A 360 20.23 15.82 0.47
N ARG A 361 20.06 15.38 -0.78
CA ARG A 361 19.09 15.99 -1.71
C ARG A 361 17.64 15.80 -1.27
N LEU A 362 17.31 14.63 -0.70
CA LEU A 362 15.95 14.31 -0.28
C LEU A 362 15.58 14.95 1.06
N LYS A 363 16.53 14.99 2.01
CA LYS A 363 16.26 15.30 3.41
C LYS A 363 16.87 16.62 3.88
N SER A 364 17.74 17.25 3.07
CA SER A 364 18.45 18.48 3.44
C SER A 364 19.06 18.36 4.85
N LYS A 365 18.70 19.27 5.78
CA LYS A 365 19.15 19.27 7.18
C LYS A 365 18.86 17.99 7.96
N ARG A 366 17.91 17.15 7.52
CA ARG A 366 17.55 15.86 8.15
C ARG A 366 18.36 14.67 7.61
N ALA A 367 19.35 14.90 6.74
CA ALA A 367 20.22 13.84 6.23
C ALA A 367 21.24 13.40 7.28
N ARG A 368 21.13 12.14 7.73
CA ARG A 368 21.90 11.60 8.87
C ARG A 368 23.38 11.44 8.53
N LEU A 369 23.70 11.06 7.30
CA LEU A 369 25.08 10.89 6.87
C LEU A 369 25.80 12.23 6.62
N SER A 370 25.07 13.35 6.64
CA SER A 370 25.61 14.70 6.39
C SER A 370 25.53 15.64 7.60
N HIS A 371 24.61 15.40 8.53
CA HIS A 371 24.34 16.30 9.66
C HIS A 371 24.34 15.54 10.98
N ARG A 372 25.25 15.91 11.88
CA ARG A 372 25.40 15.31 13.21
C ARG A 372 24.10 15.33 14.03
N ALA A 373 23.39 16.46 14.06
CA ALA A 373 22.12 16.57 14.79
C ALA A 373 21.07 15.54 14.31
N ALA A 374 20.96 15.33 12.98
CA ALA A 374 20.04 14.33 12.43
C ALA A 374 20.47 12.89 12.75
N LEU A 375 21.77 12.66 12.99
CA LEU A 375 22.31 11.38 13.41
C LEU A 375 22.10 11.15 14.92
N GLU A 376 22.17 12.19 15.75
CA GLU A 376 21.86 12.13 17.19
C GLU A 376 20.40 11.73 17.42
N ASP A 377 19.48 12.18 16.55
CA ASP A 377 18.06 11.81 16.56
C ASP A 377 17.78 10.41 15.98
N TRP A 378 18.81 9.67 15.52
CA TRP A 378 18.63 8.34 14.94
C TRP A 378 18.43 7.29 16.03
N ASN A 379 17.25 6.68 16.06
CA ASN A 379 16.90 5.60 17.00
C ASN A 379 17.51 4.23 16.66
N GLN A 380 18.61 4.18 15.89
CA GLN A 380 19.21 2.95 15.35
C GLN A 380 18.29 2.11 14.44
N GLY A 381 17.15 2.67 14.00
CA GLY A 381 16.25 2.00 13.08
C GLY A 381 16.92 1.74 11.72
N LEU A 382 16.84 0.49 11.25
CA LEU A 382 17.39 0.05 9.97
C LEU A 382 16.49 0.46 8.81
N VAL A 383 17.11 0.82 7.69
CA VAL A 383 16.40 1.08 6.44
C VAL A 383 16.11 -0.22 5.72
N GLY A 384 14.85 -0.65 5.84
CA GLY A 384 14.18 -1.59 4.96
C GLY A 384 14.76 -3.00 4.87
N GLY A 385 14.12 -3.79 4.02
CA GLY A 385 14.57 -5.10 3.54
C GLY A 385 14.37 -5.19 2.03
N GLN A 386 14.33 -6.40 1.49
CA GLN A 386 13.93 -6.61 0.09
C GLN A 386 12.49 -6.12 -0.11
N LEU A 387 12.20 -5.54 -1.27
CA LEU A 387 10.88 -4.99 -1.56
C LEU A 387 9.90 -6.11 -1.90
N ASP A 388 8.87 -6.28 -1.08
CA ASP A 388 7.82 -7.28 -1.28
C ASP A 388 6.59 -6.72 -2.03
N TYR A 389 6.51 -5.41 -2.25
CA TYR A 389 5.39 -4.75 -2.94
C TYR A 389 4.02 -4.97 -2.28
N ARG A 390 3.96 -4.90 -0.94
CA ARG A 390 2.73 -5.16 -0.15
C ARG A 390 2.27 -6.62 -0.23
N TRP A 391 3.15 -7.52 -0.64
CA TRP A 391 2.85 -8.95 -0.76
C TRP A 391 2.40 -9.56 0.56
N SER A 392 3.00 -9.18 1.68
CA SER A 392 2.55 -9.62 3.01
C SER A 392 1.05 -9.37 3.27
N ILE A 393 0.53 -8.20 2.87
CA ILE A 393 -0.91 -7.87 2.98
C ILE A 393 -1.72 -8.70 1.99
N THR A 394 -1.25 -8.80 0.75
CA THR A 394 -1.94 -9.59 -0.28
C THR A 394 -2.03 -11.07 0.09
N ARG A 395 -0.96 -11.65 0.65
CA ARG A 395 -0.93 -13.01 1.18
C ARG A 395 -1.90 -13.19 2.34
N SER A 396 -2.02 -12.21 3.24
CA SER A 396 -3.05 -12.22 4.31
C SER A 396 -4.47 -12.28 3.72
N TYR A 397 -4.73 -11.51 2.65
CA TYR A 397 -6.04 -11.54 1.97
C TYR A 397 -6.31 -12.86 1.26
N LEU A 398 -5.30 -13.41 0.59
CA LEU A 398 -5.43 -14.71 -0.06
C LEU A 398 -5.60 -15.84 0.96
N GLN A 399 -4.99 -15.74 2.14
CA GLN A 399 -5.26 -16.64 3.26
C GLN A 399 -6.73 -16.58 3.70
N ASP A 400 -7.30 -15.37 3.81
CA ASP A 400 -8.72 -15.19 4.14
C ASP A 400 -9.64 -15.80 3.07
N LEU A 401 -9.31 -15.65 1.79
CA LEU A 401 -10.05 -16.29 0.68
C LEU A 401 -9.92 -17.82 0.68
N ALA A 402 -8.71 -18.35 0.90
CA ALA A 402 -8.46 -19.78 0.96
C ALA A 402 -9.23 -20.46 2.10
N ALA A 403 -9.29 -19.79 3.26
CA ALA A 403 -10.06 -20.26 4.41
C ALA A 403 -11.55 -20.36 4.10
N ALA A 404 -12.13 -19.37 3.40
CA ALA A 404 -13.53 -19.39 2.99
C ALA A 404 -13.86 -20.53 2.01
N GLY A 405 -12.97 -20.83 1.06
CA GLY A 405 -13.16 -21.90 0.08
C GLY A 405 -12.99 -23.32 0.65
N SER A 406 -12.27 -23.47 1.77
CA SER A 406 -12.00 -24.78 2.40
C SER A 406 -13.10 -25.21 3.39
N GLY A 407 -14.08 -24.34 3.66
CA GLY A 407 -15.16 -24.57 4.63
C GLY A 407 -16.42 -25.24 4.07
N ASN A 408 -16.40 -25.71 2.81
CA ASN A 408 -17.52 -26.43 2.17
C ASN A 408 -17.34 -27.94 2.15
#